data_AF-A0A9W8TU85-F1
#
_entry.id   AF-A0A9W8TU85-F1
#
_cell.length_a   1.000
_cell.length_b   1.000
_cell.length_c   1.000
_cell.angle_alpha   90.00
_cell.angle_beta   90.00
_cell.angle_gamma   90.00
#
_symmetry.space_group_name_H-M   'P 1'
#
loop_
_entity.id
_entity.type
_entity.pdbx_description
1 polymer ?
#
loop_
_entity_poly.entity_id
_entity_poly.type
_entity_poly.pdbx_seq_one_letter_code
_entity_poly.pdbx_strand_id
1 'polypeptide(L)'
;MSREERDAHMARLEKRYMAGTWHGQSASGTIFVLATLLERADINLLWFPILGLTFQYTTSHISRDKYDDYQSMYSDEVFRLSPPPPLGEQNLASSNPDDHGIRTTDELRFMLYRHWTLYNAMFHSSYVAGKLGIWKERGRKKLTGLLAKMGFSIPQTQQPCPHMDMDLKRSLVVQKLDDIALEYGLIELSYPSFMKCYGYRSQPLSAADAVEGVSALLDLARGVKVEVEIEGSRNGGEWFGGGKVWEIHGLAAKGKWTIEEERENVPPDNQPTTIASDVQKANGEDDSSDSLKKEVAWWIRNFWVAFDARADFEALRHSLNLSMTLHRAIIRQGTSIIDKQDIRTMCNHHVVVLTQGPNLALFSHPGVLSRLA
;
A
#
# COMPACT_ATOMS: atom_id res chain seq x y z
N MET A 1 28.87 7.43 41.63
CA MET A 1 28.97 6.45 40.52
C MET A 1 30.38 5.94 40.44
N SER A 2 30.58 4.68 40.80
CA SER A 2 31.85 3.97 40.59
C SER A 2 32.10 3.78 39.08
N ARG A 3 33.34 3.47 38.70
CA ARG A 3 33.69 3.17 37.30
C ARG A 3 32.91 1.96 36.79
N GLU A 4 32.78 0.93 37.62
CA GLU A 4 32.06 -0.30 37.32
C GLU A 4 30.56 -0.07 37.07
N GLU A 5 29.92 0.81 37.86
CA GLU A 5 28.52 1.18 37.64
C GLU A 5 28.33 1.88 36.30
N ARG A 6 29.25 2.79 35.93
CA ARG A 6 29.21 3.48 34.62
C ARG A 6 29.37 2.50 33.47
N ASP A 7 30.33 1.58 33.57
CA ASP A 7 30.58 0.57 32.54
C ASP A 7 29.37 -0.36 32.38
N ALA A 8 28.71 -0.74 33.48
CA ALA A 8 27.48 -1.51 33.44
C ALA A 8 26.30 -0.75 32.79
N HIS A 9 26.15 0.54 33.05
CA HIS A 9 25.16 1.38 32.38
C HIS A 9 25.44 1.53 30.89
N MET A 10 26.70 1.72 30.51
CA MET A 10 27.14 1.84 29.13
C MET A 10 26.88 0.54 28.36
N ALA A 11 27.19 -0.62 28.94
CA ALA A 11 26.91 -1.92 28.33
C ALA A 11 25.41 -2.16 28.12
N ARG A 12 24.55 -1.72 29.05
CA ARG A 12 23.09 -1.79 28.88
C ARG A 12 22.59 -0.86 27.76
N LEU A 13 23.17 0.34 27.66
CA LEU A 13 22.85 1.31 26.63
C LEU A 13 23.24 0.78 25.25
N GLU A 14 24.47 0.30 25.12
CA GLU A 14 25.00 -0.31 23.89
C GLU A 14 24.17 -1.51 23.48
N LYS A 15 23.83 -2.40 24.41
CA LYS A 15 22.93 -3.54 24.14
C LYS A 15 21.58 -3.09 23.57
N ARG A 16 21.01 -1.97 24.05
CA ARG A 16 19.74 -1.45 23.54
C ARG A 16 19.88 -0.84 22.14
N TYR A 17 20.94 -0.07 21.87
CA TYR A 17 21.15 0.53 20.55
C TYR A 17 21.55 -0.51 19.49
N MET A 18 22.21 -1.61 19.86
CA MET A 18 22.63 -2.67 18.94
C MET A 18 21.56 -3.76 18.71
N ALA A 19 20.42 -3.72 19.42
CA ALA A 19 19.38 -4.75 19.32
C ALA A 19 18.54 -4.70 18.03
N GLY A 20 18.74 -3.68 17.18
CA GLY A 20 18.05 -3.50 15.91
C GLY A 20 16.91 -2.47 15.97
N THR A 21 16.23 -2.30 14.84
CA THR A 21 15.12 -1.36 14.67
C THR A 21 13.78 -2.06 14.88
N TRP A 22 12.86 -1.41 15.57
CA TRP A 22 11.50 -1.89 15.80
C TRP A 22 10.51 -0.73 15.69
N HIS A 23 9.25 -1.06 15.42
CA HIS A 23 8.18 -0.08 15.30
C HIS A 23 7.20 -0.19 16.47
N GLY A 24 6.82 0.97 16.99
CA GLY A 24 5.80 1.13 18.03
C GLY A 24 4.46 1.58 17.44
N GLN A 25 3.68 2.28 18.26
CA GLN A 25 2.42 2.90 17.85
C GLN A 25 2.61 3.79 16.61
N SER A 26 1.67 3.75 15.67
CA SER A 26 1.65 4.64 14.51
C SER A 26 1.64 6.10 14.93
N ALA A 27 2.39 6.95 14.21
CA ALA A 27 2.41 8.40 14.42
C ALA A 27 1.02 9.03 14.30
N SER A 28 0.20 8.56 13.34
CA SER A 28 -1.19 8.99 13.21
C SER A 28 -2.05 8.55 14.41
N GLY A 29 -1.73 7.40 15.01
CA GLY A 29 -2.36 6.93 16.25
C GLY A 29 -2.07 7.86 17.43
N THR A 30 -0.83 8.29 17.62
CA THR A 30 -0.46 9.23 18.69
C THR A 30 -1.13 10.60 18.52
N ILE A 31 -1.18 11.10 17.28
CA ILE A 31 -1.88 12.37 16.97
C ILE A 31 -3.37 12.25 17.23
N PHE A 32 -3.99 11.10 16.93
CA PHE A 32 -5.39 10.87 17.21
C PHE A 32 -5.68 10.85 18.71
N VAL A 33 -4.83 10.19 19.52
CA VAL A 33 -4.95 10.24 21.00
C VAL A 33 -4.90 11.68 21.50
N LEU A 34 -3.98 12.50 20.99
CA LEU A 34 -3.93 13.93 21.32
C LEU A 34 -5.21 14.66 20.93
N ALA A 35 -5.77 14.38 19.75
CA ALA A 35 -7.01 15.01 19.30
C ALA A 35 -8.22 14.60 20.14
N THR A 36 -8.27 13.35 20.61
CA THR A 36 -9.28 12.89 21.56
C THR A 36 -9.17 13.61 22.89
N LEU A 37 -7.96 13.81 23.42
CA LEU A 37 -7.72 14.58 24.65
C LEU A 37 -8.12 16.05 24.52
N LEU A 38 -8.04 16.62 23.32
CA LEU A 38 -8.47 17.99 23.02
C LEU A 38 -9.96 18.08 22.65
N GLU A 39 -10.71 16.98 22.73
CA GLU A 39 -12.12 16.89 22.33
C GLU A 39 -12.39 17.32 20.87
N ARG A 40 -11.38 17.14 19.99
CA ARG A 40 -11.44 17.46 18.55
C ARG A 40 -11.42 16.21 17.68
N ALA A 41 -11.81 15.06 18.22
CA ALA A 41 -11.89 13.81 17.48
C ALA A 41 -13.09 13.84 16.51
N ASP A 42 -12.80 13.73 15.22
CA ASP A 42 -13.79 13.62 14.14
C ASP A 42 -13.60 12.31 13.36
N ILE A 43 -14.65 11.86 12.67
CA ILE A 43 -14.64 10.65 11.85
C ILE A 43 -13.57 10.73 10.74
N ASN A 44 -13.38 11.91 10.15
CA ASN A 44 -12.35 12.10 9.12
C ASN A 44 -10.95 11.99 9.71
N LEU A 45 -10.77 12.44 10.95
CA LEU A 45 -9.50 12.33 11.65
C LEU A 45 -9.21 10.88 12.07
N LEU A 46 -10.23 10.12 12.48
CA LEU A 46 -10.15 8.69 12.81
C LEU A 46 -9.74 7.82 11.61
N TRP A 47 -10.00 8.27 10.38
CA TRP A 47 -9.57 7.52 9.19
C TRP A 47 -8.05 7.41 9.08
N PHE A 48 -7.28 8.42 9.47
CA PHE A 48 -5.81 8.42 9.37
C PHE A 48 -5.06 7.48 10.33
N PRO A 49 -5.41 7.37 11.63
CA PRO A 49 -4.85 6.34 12.50
C PRO A 49 -5.21 4.94 12.01
N ILE A 50 -6.42 4.73 11.47
CA ILE A 50 -6.81 3.46 10.83
C ILE A 50 -5.87 3.15 9.66
N LEU A 51 -5.70 4.06 8.70
CA LEU A 51 -4.78 3.85 7.56
C LEU A 51 -3.34 3.59 8.02
N GLY A 52 -2.85 4.31 9.04
CA GLY A 52 -1.51 4.12 9.58
C GLY A 52 -1.32 2.76 10.25
N LEU A 53 -2.32 2.30 11.02
CA LEU A 53 -2.32 0.96 11.62
C LEU A 53 -2.37 -0.13 10.53
N THR A 54 -3.22 0.04 9.53
CA THR A 54 -3.31 -0.90 8.40
C THR A 54 -2.00 -0.96 7.63
N PHE A 55 -1.34 0.18 7.37
CA PHE A 55 -0.01 0.19 6.73
C PHE A 55 1.02 -0.58 7.55
N GLN A 56 1.10 -0.35 8.86
CA GLN A 56 2.02 -1.09 9.73
C GLN A 56 1.75 -2.60 9.72
N TYR A 57 0.49 -3.01 9.64
CA TYR A 57 0.12 -4.41 9.58
C TYR A 57 0.43 -5.05 8.22
N THR A 58 0.04 -4.43 7.11
CA THR A 58 0.26 -4.98 5.77
C THR A 58 1.74 -5.07 5.42
N THR A 59 2.56 -4.13 5.90
CA THR A 59 4.02 -4.13 5.75
C THR A 59 4.75 -4.94 6.84
N SER A 60 4.03 -5.69 7.69
CA SER A 60 4.60 -6.55 8.74
C SER A 60 5.51 -5.82 9.77
N HIS A 61 5.26 -4.53 10.01
CA HIS A 61 6.01 -3.73 11.01
C HIS A 61 5.52 -4.00 12.45
N ILE A 62 4.29 -4.49 12.61
CA ILE A 62 3.68 -4.85 13.90
C ILE A 62 3.20 -6.30 13.88
N SER A 63 3.15 -6.92 15.06
CA SER A 63 2.59 -8.27 15.23
C SER A 63 1.07 -8.25 15.16
N ARG A 64 0.50 -9.43 14.93
CA ARG A 64 -0.95 -9.64 14.92
C ARG A 64 -1.61 -9.20 16.22
N ASP A 65 -1.06 -9.61 17.37
CA ASP A 65 -1.62 -9.27 18.68
C ASP A 65 -1.71 -7.76 18.90
N LYS A 66 -0.65 -7.02 18.56
CA LYS A 66 -0.62 -5.56 18.66
C LYS A 66 -1.62 -4.89 17.72
N TYR A 67 -1.80 -5.45 16.53
CA TYR A 67 -2.80 -4.96 15.58
C TYR A 67 -4.20 -5.14 16.16
N ASP A 68 -4.51 -6.30 16.71
CA ASP A 68 -5.82 -6.62 17.27
C ASP A 68 -6.15 -5.71 18.48
N ASP A 69 -5.16 -5.42 19.34
CA ASP A 69 -5.31 -4.44 20.43
C ASP A 69 -5.73 -3.05 19.94
N TYR A 70 -5.00 -2.49 18.96
CA TYR A 70 -5.33 -1.16 18.41
C TYR A 70 -6.60 -1.19 17.57
N GLN A 71 -6.89 -2.29 16.87
CA GLN A 71 -8.10 -2.46 16.08
C GLN A 71 -9.33 -2.45 16.99
N SER A 72 -9.28 -3.13 18.14
CA SER A 72 -10.35 -3.10 19.14
C SER A 72 -10.60 -1.65 19.61
N MET A 73 -9.55 -0.91 19.96
CA MET A 73 -9.68 0.49 20.39
C MET A 73 -10.30 1.38 19.31
N TYR A 74 -9.87 1.24 18.05
CA TYR A 74 -10.46 2.02 16.95
C TYR A 74 -11.88 1.57 16.61
N SER A 75 -12.23 0.30 16.83
CA SER A 75 -13.60 -0.18 16.63
C SER A 75 -14.58 0.47 17.59
N ASP A 76 -14.17 0.68 18.85
CA ASP A 76 -14.96 1.40 19.85
C ASP A 76 -15.17 2.87 19.45
N GLU A 77 -14.12 3.52 18.93
CA GLU A 77 -14.21 4.89 18.41
C GLU A 77 -15.09 5.01 17.15
N VAL A 78 -15.03 4.03 16.25
CA VAL A 78 -15.94 3.96 15.09
C VAL A 78 -17.38 3.83 15.56
N PHE A 79 -17.64 2.96 16.54
CA PHE A 79 -18.99 2.80 17.10
C PHE A 79 -19.50 4.10 17.75
N ARG A 80 -18.62 4.84 18.42
CA ARG A 80 -18.93 6.14 19.05
C ARG A 80 -19.21 7.25 18.04
N LEU A 81 -18.41 7.35 16.96
CA LEU A 81 -18.46 8.45 15.99
C LEU A 81 -19.35 8.19 14.78
N SER A 82 -19.61 6.92 14.45
CA SER A 82 -20.35 6.49 13.25
C SER A 82 -21.34 5.38 13.63
N PRO A 83 -22.44 5.70 14.34
CA PRO A 83 -23.38 4.70 14.78
C PRO A 83 -23.98 3.95 13.56
N PRO A 84 -24.15 2.62 13.66
CA PRO A 84 -24.69 1.83 12.57
C PRO A 84 -26.14 2.26 12.27
N PRO A 85 -26.59 2.19 11.00
CA PRO A 85 -27.95 2.57 10.63
C PRO A 85 -29.00 1.70 11.35
N PRO A 86 -30.14 2.28 11.77
CA PRO A 86 -31.20 1.55 12.45
C PRO A 86 -31.99 0.73 11.43
N LEU A 87 -31.60 -0.52 11.21
CA LEU A 87 -32.38 -1.69 10.77
C LEU A 87 -31.42 -2.66 10.07
N GLY A 88 -31.18 -3.82 10.71
CA GLY A 88 -31.02 -5.19 10.17
C GLY A 88 -30.21 -5.52 8.91
N GLU A 89 -29.85 -4.57 8.08
CA GLU A 89 -29.02 -4.75 6.91
C GLU A 89 -27.59 -4.40 7.31
N GLN A 90 -26.77 -5.43 7.51
CA GLN A 90 -25.30 -5.32 7.47
C GLN A 90 -24.83 -4.97 6.05
N ASN A 91 -25.51 -4.03 5.39
CA ASN A 91 -25.14 -3.52 4.10
C ASN A 91 -23.92 -2.63 4.34
N LEU A 92 -22.75 -3.18 4.01
CA LEU A 92 -21.49 -2.47 3.96
C LEU A 92 -21.58 -1.25 3.03
N ALA A 93 -22.52 -1.25 2.08
CA ALA A 93 -22.80 -0.18 1.13
C ALA A 93 -23.29 1.12 1.78
N SER A 94 -22.97 2.25 1.16
CA SER A 94 -23.41 3.58 1.57
C SER A 94 -24.94 3.66 1.65
N SER A 95 -25.47 4.16 2.76
CA SER A 95 -26.92 4.30 2.97
C SER A 95 -27.47 5.52 2.24
N ASN A 96 -26.75 6.64 2.29
CA ASN A 96 -27.16 7.94 1.74
C ASN A 96 -26.08 8.52 0.80
N PRO A 97 -26.40 9.50 -0.08
CA PRO A 97 -25.42 10.18 -0.93
C PRO A 97 -24.30 10.89 -0.18
N ASP A 98 -24.58 11.35 1.04
CA ASP A 98 -23.63 12.05 1.91
C ASP A 98 -23.05 11.13 3.01
N ASP A 99 -23.17 9.81 2.83
CA ASP A 99 -22.64 8.82 3.76
C ASP A 99 -21.11 8.70 3.62
N HIS A 100 -20.42 9.37 4.54
CA HIS A 100 -18.97 9.31 4.70
C HIS A 100 -18.54 8.49 5.93
N GLY A 101 -19.44 7.64 6.44
CA GLY A 101 -19.24 6.81 7.60
C GLY A 101 -18.10 5.79 7.46
N ILE A 102 -17.55 5.38 8.59
CA ILE A 102 -16.58 4.27 8.69
C ILE A 102 -17.34 3.06 9.25
N ARG A 103 -17.12 1.88 8.66
CA ARG A 103 -17.73 0.62 9.08
C ARG A 103 -16.65 -0.40 9.42
N THR A 104 -16.91 -1.19 10.46
CA THR A 104 -16.09 -2.37 10.78
C THR A 104 -16.43 -3.50 9.82
N THR A 105 -15.40 -4.23 9.38
CA THR A 105 -15.56 -5.35 8.45
C THR A 105 -14.41 -6.32 8.60
N ASP A 106 -14.55 -7.55 8.12
CA ASP A 106 -13.42 -8.46 7.97
C ASP A 106 -12.81 -8.31 6.58
N GLU A 107 -11.50 -8.15 6.54
CA GLU A 107 -10.68 -8.03 5.35
C GLU A 107 -9.95 -9.34 5.08
N LEU A 108 -9.81 -9.67 3.79
CA LEU A 108 -9.00 -10.82 3.38
C LEU A 108 -7.56 -10.34 3.18
N ARG A 109 -6.58 -11.21 3.47
CA ARG A 109 -5.16 -10.98 3.11
C ARG A 109 -4.90 -11.06 1.58
N PHE A 110 -5.91 -10.74 0.78
CA PHE A 110 -5.86 -10.69 -0.68
C PHE A 110 -5.64 -9.25 -1.16
N MET A 111 -4.71 -9.04 -2.07
CA MET A 111 -4.41 -7.73 -2.65
C MET A 111 -5.53 -7.24 -3.54
N LEU A 112 -6.07 -6.06 -3.21
CA LEU A 112 -7.05 -5.32 -4.01
C LEU A 112 -8.24 -6.17 -4.47
N TYR A 113 -8.68 -7.12 -3.63
CA TYR A 113 -9.62 -8.15 -4.07
C TYR A 113 -10.95 -7.57 -4.55
N ARG A 114 -11.38 -6.42 -4.03
CA ARG A 114 -12.62 -5.74 -4.45
C ARG A 114 -12.50 -5.06 -5.82
N HIS A 115 -11.27 -4.78 -6.26
CA HIS A 115 -11.00 -4.04 -7.49
C HIS A 115 -10.42 -4.93 -8.59
N TRP A 116 -10.05 -6.17 -8.26
CA TRP A 116 -9.45 -7.11 -9.19
C TRP A 116 -10.34 -8.33 -9.44
N THR A 117 -9.87 -9.27 -10.25
CA THR A 117 -10.49 -10.60 -10.34
C THR A 117 -10.02 -11.43 -9.16
N LEU A 118 -10.85 -12.37 -8.68
CA LEU A 118 -10.51 -13.20 -7.53
C LEU A 118 -9.19 -13.96 -7.75
N TYR A 119 -9.00 -14.52 -8.95
CA TYR A 119 -7.76 -15.22 -9.29
C TYR A 119 -6.54 -14.32 -9.19
N ASN A 120 -6.61 -13.11 -9.77
CA ASN A 120 -5.48 -12.20 -9.77
C ASN A 120 -5.21 -11.62 -8.38
N ALA A 121 -6.24 -11.34 -7.58
CA ALA A 121 -6.08 -10.90 -6.20
C ALA A 121 -5.27 -11.93 -5.41
N MET A 122 -5.65 -13.21 -5.48
CA MET A 122 -4.91 -14.30 -4.82
C MET A 122 -3.49 -14.48 -5.39
N PHE A 123 -3.34 -14.41 -6.72
CA PHE A 123 -2.04 -14.57 -7.38
C PHE A 123 -1.07 -13.44 -7.02
N HIS A 124 -1.53 -12.21 -6.83
CA HIS A 124 -0.64 -11.09 -6.51
C HIS A 124 -0.49 -10.83 -5.01
N SER A 125 -1.07 -11.67 -4.17
CA SER A 125 -0.94 -11.56 -2.72
C SER A 125 0.33 -12.24 -2.23
N SER A 126 1.21 -11.49 -1.55
CA SER A 126 2.45 -12.03 -0.97
C SER A 126 2.21 -13.25 -0.08
N TYR A 127 1.17 -13.20 0.77
CA TYR A 127 0.80 -14.28 1.67
C TYR A 127 0.46 -15.59 0.93
N VAL A 128 -0.45 -15.52 -0.04
CA VAL A 128 -0.88 -16.68 -0.83
C VAL A 128 0.25 -17.16 -1.73
N ALA A 129 0.99 -16.22 -2.32
CA ALA A 129 2.12 -16.52 -3.19
C ALA A 129 3.17 -17.36 -2.49
N GLY A 130 3.58 -16.95 -1.28
CA GLY A 130 4.56 -17.65 -0.46
C GLY A 130 4.10 -19.06 -0.03
N LYS A 131 2.83 -19.21 0.36
CA LYS A 131 2.29 -20.50 0.86
C LYS A 131 2.05 -21.52 -0.25
N LEU A 132 1.49 -21.10 -1.37
CA LEU A 132 1.16 -22.02 -2.47
C LEU A 132 2.31 -22.23 -3.47
N GLY A 133 3.33 -21.36 -3.43
CA GLY A 133 4.46 -21.40 -4.36
C GLY A 133 4.06 -21.11 -5.80
N ILE A 134 3.23 -20.07 -6.00
CA ILE A 134 2.56 -19.75 -7.27
C ILE A 134 3.51 -19.40 -8.43
N TRP A 135 4.76 -19.06 -8.13
CA TRP A 135 5.78 -18.81 -9.16
C TRP A 135 6.00 -20.07 -10.01
N LYS A 136 5.82 -21.27 -9.44
CA LYS A 136 5.86 -22.55 -10.16
C LYS A 136 4.49 -22.91 -10.73
N GLU A 137 4.48 -23.59 -11.87
CA GLU A 137 3.23 -24.12 -12.48
C GLU A 137 2.44 -25.01 -11.52
N ARG A 138 3.13 -25.82 -10.69
CA ARG A 138 2.49 -26.66 -9.67
C ARG A 138 1.71 -25.81 -8.66
N GLY A 139 2.24 -24.67 -8.24
CA GLY A 139 1.55 -23.73 -7.34
C GLY A 139 0.33 -23.09 -8.00
N ARG A 140 0.45 -22.72 -9.28
CA ARG A 140 -0.69 -22.18 -10.06
C ARG A 140 -1.82 -23.21 -10.19
N LYS A 141 -1.48 -24.48 -10.46
CA LYS A 141 -2.45 -25.59 -10.48
C LYS A 141 -3.09 -25.82 -9.11
N LYS A 142 -2.33 -25.69 -8.01
CA LYS A 142 -2.89 -25.75 -6.63
C LYS A 142 -3.89 -24.62 -6.37
N LEU A 143 -3.59 -23.39 -6.79
CA LEU A 143 -4.48 -22.24 -6.65
C LEU A 143 -5.78 -22.45 -7.44
N THR A 144 -5.69 -22.87 -8.71
CA THR A 144 -6.89 -23.19 -9.50
C THR A 144 -7.69 -24.35 -8.88
N GLY A 145 -7.00 -25.37 -8.35
CA GLY A 145 -7.63 -26.48 -7.65
C GLY A 145 -8.33 -26.06 -6.36
N LEU A 146 -7.75 -25.14 -5.60
CA LEU A 146 -8.36 -24.53 -4.41
C LEU A 146 -9.67 -23.82 -4.77
N LEU A 147 -9.64 -22.97 -5.79
CA LEU A 147 -10.82 -22.25 -6.27
C LEU A 147 -11.90 -23.21 -6.79
N ALA A 148 -11.51 -24.28 -7.47
CA ALA A 148 -12.42 -25.32 -7.93
C ALA A 148 -13.06 -26.10 -6.76
N LYS A 149 -12.29 -26.44 -5.71
CA LYS A 149 -12.82 -27.07 -4.49
C LYS A 149 -13.81 -26.19 -3.74
N MET A 150 -13.60 -24.86 -3.75
CA MET A 150 -14.58 -23.90 -3.22
C MET A 150 -15.86 -23.82 -4.06
N GLY A 151 -15.91 -24.46 -5.23
CA GLY A 151 -17.06 -24.48 -6.11
C GLY A 151 -17.16 -23.23 -7.00
N PHE A 152 -16.07 -22.50 -7.20
CA PHE A 152 -16.01 -21.44 -8.20
C PHE A 152 -15.65 -22.02 -9.56
N SER A 153 -16.43 -21.69 -10.59
CA SER A 153 -16.03 -22.01 -11.96
C SER A 153 -14.85 -21.12 -12.39
N ILE A 154 -13.97 -21.65 -13.23
CA ILE A 154 -12.85 -20.88 -13.79
C ILE A 154 -13.31 -19.54 -14.39
N PRO A 155 -14.38 -19.45 -15.22
CA PRO A 155 -14.81 -18.15 -15.75
C PRO A 155 -15.22 -17.17 -14.65
N GLN A 156 -15.90 -17.62 -13.58
CA GLN A 156 -16.25 -16.75 -12.45
C GLN A 156 -15.02 -16.20 -11.73
N THR A 157 -13.95 -17.00 -11.58
CA THR A 157 -12.71 -16.52 -10.93
C THR A 157 -11.97 -15.46 -11.75
N GLN A 158 -12.25 -15.39 -13.05
CA GLN A 158 -11.68 -14.42 -13.99
C GLN A 158 -12.58 -13.20 -14.20
N GLN A 159 -13.81 -13.21 -13.67
CA GLN A 159 -14.65 -12.02 -13.66
C GLN A 159 -14.15 -11.02 -12.61
N PRO A 160 -14.28 -9.70 -12.85
CA PRO A 160 -13.97 -8.71 -11.84
C PRO A 160 -14.86 -8.91 -10.62
N CYS A 161 -14.27 -8.86 -9.42
CA CYS A 161 -15.00 -9.09 -8.19
C CYS A 161 -16.26 -8.22 -8.06
N PRO A 162 -16.32 -6.93 -8.46
CA PRO A 162 -17.57 -6.16 -8.38
C PRO A 162 -18.74 -6.82 -9.12
N HIS A 163 -18.48 -7.48 -10.26
CA HIS A 163 -19.49 -8.11 -11.12
C HIS A 163 -19.81 -9.56 -10.75
N MET A 164 -19.07 -10.17 -9.82
CA MET A 164 -19.31 -11.54 -9.36
C MET A 164 -20.61 -11.61 -8.54
N ASP A 165 -21.33 -12.73 -8.64
CA ASP A 165 -22.61 -12.95 -7.93
C ASP A 165 -22.49 -12.71 -6.43
N MET A 166 -23.46 -12.00 -5.86
CA MET A 166 -23.45 -11.60 -4.44
C MET A 166 -23.52 -12.79 -3.49
N ASP A 167 -24.21 -13.87 -3.87
CA ASP A 167 -24.30 -15.09 -3.07
C ASP A 167 -22.95 -15.82 -3.05
N LEU A 168 -22.23 -15.80 -4.17
CA LEU A 168 -20.87 -16.34 -4.23
C LEU A 168 -19.92 -15.53 -3.35
N LYS A 169 -19.99 -14.21 -3.35
CA LYS A 169 -19.18 -13.35 -2.46
C LYS A 169 -19.47 -13.60 -0.99
N ARG A 170 -20.74 -13.69 -0.61
CA ARG A 170 -21.13 -14.00 0.78
C ARG A 170 -20.63 -15.39 1.19
N SER A 171 -20.82 -16.39 0.32
CA SER A 171 -20.34 -17.75 0.59
C SER A 171 -18.81 -17.86 0.64
N LEU A 172 -18.10 -17.02 -0.13
CA LEU A 172 -16.65 -16.95 -0.17
C LEU A 172 -16.09 -16.45 1.17
N VAL A 173 -16.67 -15.39 1.74
CA VAL A 173 -16.17 -14.76 2.96
C VAL A 173 -16.53 -15.54 4.23
N VAL A 174 -17.71 -16.16 4.30
CA VAL A 174 -18.26 -16.66 5.57
C VAL A 174 -18.02 -18.15 5.83
N GLN A 175 -17.84 -18.98 4.79
CA GLN A 175 -17.83 -20.45 4.98
C GLN A 175 -16.73 -21.15 4.18
N LYS A 176 -16.63 -20.85 2.88
CA LYS A 176 -15.83 -21.67 1.97
C LYS A 176 -14.33 -21.44 2.09
N LEU A 177 -13.94 -20.25 2.54
CA LEU A 177 -12.52 -19.94 2.70
C LEU A 177 -11.95 -20.65 3.92
N ASP A 178 -12.56 -20.51 5.09
CA ASP A 178 -11.97 -21.04 6.32
C ASP A 178 -11.86 -22.57 6.32
N ASP A 179 -12.87 -23.27 5.80
CA ASP A 179 -12.88 -24.74 5.75
C ASP A 179 -11.79 -25.31 4.83
N ILE A 180 -11.64 -24.73 3.62
CA ILE A 180 -10.77 -25.28 2.58
C ILE A 180 -9.37 -24.67 2.64
N ALA A 181 -9.22 -23.42 3.09
CA ALA A 181 -7.93 -22.74 3.21
C ALA A 181 -6.96 -23.51 4.12
N LEU A 182 -7.46 -24.09 5.21
CA LEU A 182 -6.66 -24.86 6.15
C LEU A 182 -6.03 -26.09 5.50
N GLU A 183 -6.74 -26.80 4.61
CA GLU A 183 -6.17 -27.93 3.87
C GLU A 183 -4.96 -27.54 3.01
N TYR A 184 -4.92 -26.30 2.55
CA TYR A 184 -3.85 -25.77 1.71
C TYR A 184 -2.78 -25.00 2.52
N GLY A 185 -2.87 -25.02 3.85
CA GLY A 185 -1.92 -24.35 4.76
C GLY A 185 -2.06 -22.83 4.79
N LEU A 186 -3.19 -22.30 4.34
CA LEU A 186 -3.56 -20.89 4.46
C LEU A 186 -4.25 -20.70 5.81
N ILE A 187 -3.49 -20.23 6.79
CA ILE A 187 -3.94 -19.97 8.16
C ILE A 187 -4.29 -18.48 8.29
N GLU A 188 -5.30 -18.11 9.08
CA GLU A 188 -5.67 -16.71 9.35
C GLU A 188 -5.75 -15.84 8.07
N LEU A 189 -6.57 -16.25 7.12
CA LEU A 189 -6.76 -15.42 5.93
C LEU A 189 -7.58 -14.16 6.22
N SER A 190 -8.47 -14.29 7.20
CA SER A 190 -9.22 -13.31 7.96
C SER A 190 -8.44 -12.23 8.71
N TYR A 191 -8.78 -10.94 8.62
CA TYR A 191 -8.54 -10.03 9.74
C TYR A 191 -9.59 -8.93 9.90
N PRO A 192 -9.91 -8.50 11.14
CA PRO A 192 -10.83 -7.40 11.34
C PRO A 192 -10.18 -6.10 10.88
N SER A 193 -10.95 -5.27 10.18
CA SER A 193 -10.50 -4.09 9.46
C SER A 193 -11.65 -3.09 9.35
N PHE A 194 -11.45 -2.06 8.52
CA PHE A 194 -12.38 -0.96 8.36
C PHE A 194 -12.58 -0.62 6.87
N MET A 195 -13.77 -0.14 6.55
CA MET A 195 -14.09 0.47 5.25
C MET A 195 -14.66 1.87 5.46
N LYS A 196 -14.32 2.78 4.54
CA LYS A 196 -14.88 4.12 4.50
C LYS A 196 -15.84 4.28 3.33
N CYS A 197 -16.95 4.93 3.59
CA CYS A 197 -18.00 5.20 2.61
C CYS A 197 -17.77 6.54 1.92
N TYR A 198 -18.22 6.64 0.67
CA TYR A 198 -18.11 7.85 -0.14
C TYR A 198 -19.45 8.16 -0.83
N GLY A 199 -20.55 7.92 -0.13
CA GLY A 199 -21.89 8.05 -0.67
C GLY A 199 -22.14 7.09 -1.83
N TYR A 200 -22.96 7.51 -2.79
CA TYR A 200 -23.22 6.73 -4.01
C TYR A 200 -22.19 6.94 -5.12
N ARG A 201 -21.16 7.78 -4.89
CA ARG A 201 -20.11 8.03 -5.89
C ARG A 201 -19.26 6.79 -6.12
N SER A 202 -19.12 5.95 -5.09
CA SER A 202 -18.38 4.71 -5.18
C SER A 202 -18.84 3.67 -4.18
N GLN A 203 -18.40 2.44 -4.41
CA GLN A 203 -18.40 1.43 -3.37
C GLN A 203 -17.49 1.86 -2.20
N PRO A 204 -17.77 1.39 -0.98
CA PRO A 204 -16.89 1.61 0.17
C PRO A 204 -15.47 1.14 -0.12
N LEU A 205 -14.49 1.93 0.30
CA LEU A 205 -13.07 1.63 0.12
C LEU A 205 -12.50 1.01 1.39
N SER A 206 -11.80 -0.11 1.27
CA SER A 206 -11.08 -0.71 2.38
C SER A 206 -9.89 0.14 2.80
N ALA A 207 -9.58 0.11 4.10
CA ALA A 207 -8.35 0.71 4.62
C ALA A 207 -7.10 0.13 3.92
N ALA A 208 -7.10 -1.18 3.64
CA ALA A 208 -5.97 -1.84 2.97
C ALA A 208 -5.82 -1.33 1.52
N ASP A 209 -6.93 -1.27 0.78
CA ASP A 209 -6.95 -0.78 -0.60
C ASP A 209 -6.52 0.69 -0.68
N ALA A 210 -6.99 1.52 0.26
CA ALA A 210 -6.58 2.92 0.36
C ALA A 210 -5.09 3.08 0.65
N VAL A 211 -4.52 2.29 1.57
CA VAL A 211 -3.08 2.28 1.85
C VAL A 211 -2.28 1.89 0.60
N GLU A 212 -2.72 0.85 -0.11
CA GLU A 212 -2.04 0.40 -1.34
C GLU A 212 -2.11 1.43 -2.47
N GLY A 213 -3.23 2.15 -2.60
CA GLY A 213 -3.36 3.26 -3.55
C GLY A 213 -2.46 4.45 -3.22
N VAL A 214 -2.50 4.93 -1.97
CA VAL A 214 -1.64 6.03 -1.50
C VAL A 214 -0.16 5.68 -1.64
N SER A 215 0.23 4.46 -1.27
CA SER A 215 1.61 4.00 -1.39
C SER A 215 2.07 3.94 -2.85
N ALA A 216 1.21 3.49 -3.77
CA ALA A 216 1.52 3.49 -5.20
C ALA A 216 1.73 4.92 -5.75
N LEU A 217 0.98 5.92 -5.26
CA LEU A 217 1.22 7.32 -5.60
C LEU A 217 2.55 7.84 -5.05
N LEU A 218 2.89 7.51 -3.80
CA LEU A 218 4.17 7.91 -3.20
C LEU A 218 5.36 7.37 -4.02
N ASP A 219 5.27 6.12 -4.45
CA ASP A 219 6.35 5.48 -5.21
C ASP A 219 6.39 5.93 -6.67
N LEU A 220 5.24 6.00 -7.35
CA LEU A 220 5.16 6.05 -8.82
C LEU A 220 4.28 7.19 -9.40
N ALA A 221 3.81 8.16 -8.62
CA ALA A 221 2.94 9.23 -9.16
C ALA A 221 3.61 10.04 -10.28
N ARG A 222 4.91 10.35 -10.13
CA ARG A 222 5.76 11.01 -11.14
C ARG A 222 7.13 10.34 -11.16
N GLY A 223 7.80 10.44 -12.31
CA GLY A 223 9.21 10.04 -12.49
C GLY A 223 9.39 8.85 -13.41
N VAL A 224 8.58 7.80 -13.27
CA VAL A 224 8.64 6.62 -14.15
C VAL A 224 7.37 6.52 -14.99
N LYS A 225 7.55 6.37 -16.31
CA LYS A 225 6.44 6.09 -17.22
C LYS A 225 6.01 4.64 -16.99
N VAL A 226 4.84 4.48 -16.39
CA VAL A 226 4.22 3.18 -16.16
C VAL A 226 3.05 3.06 -17.11
N GLU A 227 2.99 1.99 -17.90
CA GLU A 227 1.81 1.66 -18.68
C GLU A 227 0.81 0.94 -17.78
N VAL A 228 -0.32 1.59 -17.54
CA VAL A 228 -1.42 1.02 -16.75
C VAL A 228 -2.40 0.36 -17.71
N GLU A 229 -2.61 -0.93 -17.49
CA GLU A 229 -3.63 -1.67 -18.23
C GLU A 229 -5.02 -1.15 -17.83
N ILE A 230 -5.80 -0.73 -18.84
CA ILE A 230 -7.21 -0.39 -18.64
C ILE A 230 -8.03 -1.68 -18.79
N GLU A 231 -8.94 -1.90 -17.85
CA GLU A 231 -9.78 -3.10 -17.79
C GLU A 231 -10.67 -3.21 -19.06
N GLY A 232 -10.68 -4.39 -19.70
CA GLY A 232 -11.49 -4.67 -20.90
C GLY A 232 -10.74 -4.67 -22.24
N SER A 233 -9.48 -4.23 -22.30
CA SER A 233 -8.69 -4.22 -23.56
C SER A 233 -8.12 -5.60 -23.96
N ARG A 234 -8.31 -6.63 -23.13
CA ARG A 234 -7.69 -7.96 -23.31
C ARG A 234 -8.19 -8.75 -24.52
N ASN A 235 -9.29 -8.35 -25.15
CA ASN A 235 -9.82 -9.05 -26.32
C ASN A 235 -9.09 -8.69 -27.64
N GLY A 236 -8.07 -7.84 -27.58
CA GLY A 236 -7.32 -7.38 -28.75
C GLY A 236 -5.96 -8.07 -29.01
N GLY A 237 -5.50 -8.99 -28.15
CA GLY A 237 -4.12 -9.51 -28.24
C GLY A 237 -3.05 -8.44 -27.93
N GLU A 238 -1.79 -8.85 -27.84
CA GLU A 238 -0.64 -7.99 -27.43
C GLU A 238 -0.43 -6.74 -28.32
N TRP A 239 -1.05 -6.69 -29.50
CA TRP A 239 -0.98 -5.56 -30.43
C TRP A 239 -2.08 -4.52 -30.24
N PHE A 240 -3.20 -4.86 -29.60
CA PHE A 240 -4.35 -3.96 -29.42
C PHE A 240 -4.78 -3.79 -27.96
N GLY A 241 -4.06 -4.41 -27.01
CA GLY A 241 -4.19 -4.14 -25.58
C GLY A 241 -3.61 -2.77 -25.22
N GLY A 242 -4.40 -1.72 -25.34
CA GLY A 242 -3.98 -0.35 -25.07
C GLY A 242 -3.70 -0.10 -23.58
N GLY A 243 -2.46 -0.37 -23.14
CA GLY A 243 -1.93 0.21 -21.91
C GLY A 243 -1.90 1.72 -22.05
N LYS A 244 -2.52 2.45 -21.11
CA LYS A 244 -2.44 3.90 -21.08
C LYS A 244 -1.28 4.28 -20.18
N VAL A 245 -0.38 5.14 -20.66
CA VAL A 245 0.67 5.71 -19.81
C VAL A 245 0.00 6.40 -18.62
N TRP A 246 0.44 6.07 -17.41
CA TRP A 246 -0.04 6.68 -16.19
C TRP A 246 0.16 8.19 -16.26
N GLU A 247 -0.95 8.90 -16.09
CA GLU A 247 -1.00 10.35 -15.98
C GLU A 247 -1.85 10.69 -14.77
N ILE A 248 -1.43 11.70 -14.03
CA ILE A 248 -2.18 12.15 -12.85
C ILE A 248 -3.47 12.83 -13.33
N HIS A 249 -4.61 12.20 -13.02
CA HIS A 249 -5.93 12.74 -13.31
C HIS A 249 -6.13 14.07 -12.55
N GLY A 250 -6.54 15.14 -13.23
CA GLY A 250 -6.87 16.44 -12.60
C GLY A 250 -5.70 17.37 -12.24
N LEU A 251 -4.45 16.90 -12.17
CA LEU A 251 -3.26 17.72 -11.82
C LEU A 251 -2.31 17.98 -12.99
N ALA A 252 -2.60 17.48 -14.19
CA ALA A 252 -1.82 17.76 -15.39
C ALA A 252 -1.89 19.24 -15.83
N ALA A 253 -2.84 20.03 -15.29
CA ALA A 253 -3.08 21.42 -15.70
C ALA A 253 -2.62 22.48 -14.67
N LYS A 254 -2.24 22.12 -13.44
CA LYS A 254 -1.63 23.08 -12.50
C LYS A 254 -0.12 23.10 -12.73
N GLY A 255 0.37 24.27 -13.12
CA GLY A 255 1.69 24.53 -13.67
C GLY A 255 2.86 24.07 -12.80
N LYS A 256 4.06 24.18 -13.37
CA LYS A 256 5.35 23.94 -12.71
C LYS A 256 5.30 24.34 -11.24
N TRP A 257 5.40 23.36 -10.34
CA TRP A 257 5.61 23.58 -8.91
C TRP A 257 6.92 24.37 -8.75
N THR A 258 6.81 25.68 -8.56
CA THR A 258 7.93 26.58 -8.28
C THR A 258 8.16 26.62 -6.78
N ILE A 259 9.42 26.56 -6.37
CA ILE A 259 9.92 26.55 -4.97
C ILE A 259 9.33 27.68 -4.08
N GLU A 260 8.71 28.71 -4.67
CA GLU A 260 8.10 29.82 -3.92
C GLU A 260 6.94 29.40 -3.00
N GLU A 261 6.30 28.25 -3.24
CA GLU A 261 5.22 27.73 -2.38
C GLU A 261 5.72 27.02 -1.10
N GLU A 262 7.03 26.81 -0.92
CA GLU A 262 7.62 26.16 0.28
C GLU A 262 7.90 27.12 1.46
N ARG A 263 7.46 28.38 1.40
CA ARG A 263 7.78 29.39 2.44
C ARG A 263 7.17 29.13 3.82
N GLU A 264 6.23 28.18 3.96
CA GLU A 264 5.55 27.93 5.25
C GLU A 264 6.37 27.11 6.26
N ASN A 265 7.49 26.49 5.87
CA ASN A 265 8.29 25.61 6.76
C ASN A 265 9.76 26.03 6.89
N VAL A 266 10.04 27.34 6.97
CA VAL A 266 11.39 27.83 7.30
C VAL A 266 11.50 28.01 8.83
N PRO A 267 12.37 27.28 9.54
CA PRO A 267 12.66 27.55 10.94
C PRO A 267 13.18 28.99 11.11
N PRO A 268 12.89 29.68 12.23
CA PRO A 268 13.20 31.11 12.38
C PRO A 268 14.69 31.45 12.50
N ASP A 269 15.61 30.48 12.32
CA ASP A 269 17.05 30.72 12.39
C ASP A 269 17.75 30.25 11.11
N ASN A 270 18.28 31.24 10.39
CA ASN A 270 18.60 31.17 8.99
C ASN A 270 20.11 30.94 8.81
N GLN A 271 20.53 29.68 8.62
CA GLN A 271 21.83 29.35 8.03
C GLN A 271 21.68 28.18 7.06
N PRO A 272 21.91 28.37 5.75
CA PRO A 272 21.90 27.27 4.81
C PRO A 272 23.15 26.40 5.03
N THR A 273 22.98 25.24 5.65
CA THR A 273 23.98 24.18 5.66
C THR A 273 24.11 23.60 4.26
N THR A 274 25.12 24.07 3.53
CA THR A 274 25.60 23.49 2.28
C THR A 274 26.19 22.12 2.55
N ILE A 275 25.46 21.05 2.25
CA ILE A 275 26.06 19.72 2.06
C ILE A 275 26.59 19.70 0.62
N ALA A 276 27.90 19.85 0.50
CA ALA A 276 28.63 19.75 -0.76
C ALA A 276 28.73 18.29 -1.20
N SER A 277 28.24 17.98 -2.40
CA SER A 277 28.70 16.81 -3.17
C SER A 277 29.54 17.33 -4.34
N ASP A 278 30.86 17.23 -4.16
CA ASP A 278 31.88 17.50 -5.17
C ASP A 278 31.69 16.60 -6.39
N VAL A 279 31.40 17.20 -7.54
CA VAL A 279 31.73 16.64 -8.85
C VAL A 279 32.35 17.76 -9.67
N GLN A 280 33.68 17.74 -9.76
CA GLN A 280 34.45 18.60 -10.66
C GLN A 280 34.10 18.29 -12.12
N LYS A 281 33.63 19.31 -12.84
CA LYS A 281 33.87 19.46 -14.28
C LYS A 281 34.28 20.90 -14.57
N ALA A 282 35.45 21.01 -15.18
CA ALA A 282 36.09 22.25 -15.57
C ALA A 282 35.54 22.80 -16.90
N ASN A 283 35.58 24.13 -16.97
CA ASN A 283 35.62 25.04 -18.13
C ASN A 283 34.34 25.35 -18.91
N GLY A 284 34.10 26.66 -19.02
CA GLY A 284 33.27 27.30 -20.04
C GLY A 284 32.48 28.49 -19.48
N GLU A 285 33.10 29.67 -19.45
CA GLU A 285 32.44 30.96 -19.18
C GLU A 285 31.35 31.22 -20.23
N ASP A 286 30.13 31.53 -19.78
CA ASP A 286 29.26 32.50 -20.42
C ASP A 286 28.17 32.96 -19.43
N ASP A 287 28.18 34.25 -19.15
CA ASP A 287 27.22 34.98 -18.33
C ASP A 287 25.81 34.88 -18.97
N SER A 288 24.95 34.07 -18.36
CA SER A 288 23.51 34.30 -18.42
C SER A 288 22.91 34.04 -17.04
N SER A 289 22.23 35.04 -16.52
CA SER A 289 21.56 35.05 -15.22
C SER A 289 20.32 34.14 -15.23
N ASP A 290 20.53 32.84 -15.42
CA ASP A 290 19.49 31.83 -15.28
C ASP A 290 19.59 31.30 -13.85
N SER A 291 18.75 31.86 -12.98
CA SER A 291 18.54 31.32 -11.63
C SER A 291 18.30 29.82 -11.78
N LEU A 292 19.26 28.99 -11.38
CA LEU A 292 19.14 27.54 -11.32
C LEU A 292 17.94 27.20 -10.45
N LYS A 293 16.75 27.13 -11.06
CA LYS A 293 15.54 26.61 -10.44
C LYS A 293 15.84 25.14 -10.18
N LYS A 294 16.38 24.84 -9.00
CA LYS A 294 16.59 23.46 -8.55
C LYS A 294 15.26 22.76 -8.73
N GLU A 295 15.18 21.82 -9.67
CA GLU A 295 13.94 21.10 -9.89
C GLU A 295 13.59 20.35 -8.61
N VAL A 296 12.40 20.62 -8.08
CA VAL A 296 11.88 19.90 -6.89
C VAL A 296 12.03 18.40 -7.12
N ALA A 297 12.64 17.70 -6.16
CA ALA A 297 12.91 16.28 -6.26
C ALA A 297 11.62 15.50 -6.52
N TRP A 298 11.70 14.45 -7.35
CA TRP A 298 10.53 13.70 -7.80
C TRP A 298 9.68 13.15 -6.64
N TRP A 299 10.31 12.70 -5.56
CA TRP A 299 9.64 12.12 -4.38
C TRP A 299 8.85 13.15 -3.58
N ILE A 300 9.30 14.41 -3.54
CA ILE A 300 8.56 15.52 -2.92
C ILE A 300 7.27 15.78 -3.71
N ARG A 301 7.35 15.76 -5.04
CA ARG A 301 6.14 15.92 -5.88
C ARG A 301 5.16 14.76 -5.69
N ASN A 302 5.68 13.53 -5.60
CA ASN A 302 4.84 12.35 -5.33
C ASN A 302 4.17 12.43 -3.96
N PHE A 303 4.88 12.93 -2.95
CA PHE A 303 4.34 13.17 -1.62
C PHE A 303 3.11 14.09 -1.67
N TRP A 304 3.19 15.23 -2.35
CA TRP A 304 2.05 16.15 -2.47
C TRP A 304 0.88 15.55 -3.25
N VAL A 305 1.17 14.81 -4.32
CA VAL A 305 0.10 14.10 -5.08
C VAL A 305 -0.60 13.07 -4.21
N ALA A 306 0.14 12.29 -3.42
CA ALA A 306 -0.44 11.32 -2.50
C ALA A 306 -1.21 12.01 -1.34
N PHE A 307 -0.72 13.15 -0.86
CA PHE A 307 -1.38 13.95 0.17
C PHE A 307 -2.71 14.52 -0.33
N ASP A 308 -2.75 15.05 -1.54
CA ASP A 308 -3.95 15.59 -2.17
C ASP A 308 -4.98 14.49 -2.47
N ALA A 309 -4.51 13.32 -2.93
CA ALA A 309 -5.36 12.15 -3.19
C ALA A 309 -6.09 11.62 -1.94
N ARG A 310 -5.66 12.01 -0.74
CA ARG A 310 -6.35 11.70 0.51
C ARG A 310 -7.69 12.42 0.63
N ALA A 311 -7.79 13.63 0.07
CA ALA A 311 -9.02 14.43 0.03
C ALA A 311 -9.82 14.17 -1.25
N ASP A 312 -9.15 13.83 -2.34
CA ASP A 312 -9.77 13.50 -3.62
C ASP A 312 -9.95 11.99 -3.83
N PHE A 313 -11.18 11.53 -3.64
CA PHE A 313 -11.55 10.14 -3.88
C PHE A 313 -11.25 9.67 -5.31
N GLU A 314 -11.41 10.52 -6.33
CA GLU A 314 -11.19 10.10 -7.71
C GLU A 314 -9.71 9.80 -7.95
N ALA A 315 -8.82 10.65 -7.45
CA ALA A 315 -7.37 10.41 -7.50
C ALA A 315 -7.00 9.11 -6.80
N LEU A 316 -7.58 8.84 -5.62
CA LEU A 316 -7.36 7.59 -4.89
C LEU A 316 -7.87 6.38 -5.67
N ARG A 317 -9.07 6.44 -6.27
CA ARG A 317 -9.61 5.35 -7.09
C ARG A 317 -8.73 5.04 -8.30
N HIS A 318 -8.25 6.08 -9.00
CA HIS A 318 -7.35 5.88 -10.14
C HIS A 318 -6.01 5.27 -9.71
N SER A 319 -5.50 5.62 -8.52
CA SER A 319 -4.25 5.07 -8.00
C SER A 319 -4.29 3.55 -7.76
N LEU A 320 -5.47 2.96 -7.59
CA LEU A 320 -5.62 1.52 -7.43
C LEU A 320 -5.17 0.77 -8.70
N ASN A 321 -5.41 1.32 -9.89
CA ASN A 321 -4.94 0.73 -11.14
C ASN A 321 -3.41 0.79 -11.26
N LEU A 322 -2.80 1.88 -10.77
CA LEU A 322 -1.35 1.99 -10.65
C LEU A 322 -0.79 0.93 -9.68
N SER A 323 -1.45 0.75 -8.53
CA SER A 323 -1.08 -0.26 -7.53
C SER A 323 -1.16 -1.68 -8.08
N MET A 324 -2.23 -2.04 -8.83
CA MET A 324 -2.32 -3.34 -9.52
C MET A 324 -1.16 -3.56 -10.50
N THR A 325 -0.80 -2.52 -11.25
CA THR A 325 0.30 -2.59 -12.22
C THR A 325 1.64 -2.78 -11.52
N LEU A 326 1.87 -2.09 -10.41
CA LEU A 326 3.04 -2.26 -9.55
C LEU A 326 3.11 -3.70 -9.02
N HIS A 327 2.01 -4.25 -8.49
CA HIS A 327 1.99 -5.62 -7.96
C HIS A 327 2.21 -6.69 -9.05
N ARG A 328 1.69 -6.49 -10.26
CA ARG A 328 2.04 -7.34 -11.43
C ARG A 328 3.53 -7.30 -11.72
N ALA A 329 4.14 -6.11 -11.73
CA ALA A 329 5.56 -5.95 -11.98
C ALA A 329 6.41 -6.64 -10.90
N ILE A 330 6.05 -6.48 -9.63
CA ILE A 330 6.72 -7.13 -8.49
C ILE A 330 6.69 -8.65 -8.64
N ILE A 331 5.51 -9.25 -8.83
CA ILE A 331 5.38 -10.71 -8.91
C ILE A 331 6.10 -11.26 -10.15
N ARG A 332 6.05 -10.55 -11.28
CA ARG A 332 6.80 -10.93 -12.49
C ARG A 332 8.31 -10.93 -12.23
N GLN A 333 8.82 -9.88 -11.60
CA GLN A 333 10.24 -9.77 -11.28
C GLN A 333 10.66 -10.81 -10.25
N GLY A 334 9.88 -10.99 -9.18
CA GLY A 334 10.12 -12.02 -8.15
C GLY A 334 10.15 -13.42 -8.73
N THR A 335 9.20 -13.75 -9.62
CA THR A 335 9.19 -15.03 -10.35
C THR A 335 10.46 -15.20 -11.20
N SER A 336 10.87 -14.15 -11.94
CA SER A 336 12.10 -14.20 -12.74
C SER A 336 13.35 -14.41 -11.88
N ILE A 337 13.44 -13.81 -10.70
CA ILE A 337 14.59 -13.98 -9.78
C ILE A 337 14.68 -15.44 -9.31
N ILE A 338 13.54 -16.03 -8.95
CA ILE A 338 13.46 -17.40 -8.47
C ILE A 338 13.77 -18.41 -9.60
N ASP A 339 13.21 -18.19 -10.79
CA ASP A 339 13.40 -19.08 -11.93
C ASP A 339 14.85 -19.07 -12.44
N LYS A 340 15.51 -17.91 -12.41
CA LYS A 340 16.94 -17.76 -12.75
C LYS A 340 17.88 -18.27 -11.65
N GLN A 341 17.36 -18.55 -10.45
CA GLN A 341 18.16 -18.89 -9.28
C GLN A 341 19.19 -17.80 -8.91
N ASP A 342 18.80 -16.52 -9.06
CA ASP A 342 19.69 -15.37 -8.80
C ASP A 342 19.94 -15.12 -7.30
N ILE A 343 19.25 -15.84 -6.41
CA ILE A 343 19.38 -15.74 -4.96
C ILE A 343 20.67 -16.44 -4.52
N ARG A 344 21.63 -15.65 -4.06
CA ARG A 344 22.90 -16.15 -3.52
C ARG A 344 22.80 -16.31 -2.01
N THR A 345 22.98 -17.54 -1.54
CA THR A 345 23.09 -17.83 -0.10
C THR A 345 24.52 -17.58 0.37
N MET A 346 24.69 -16.59 1.26
CA MET A 346 25.91 -16.34 2.00
C MET A 346 25.78 -16.96 3.41
N CYS A 347 26.86 -16.98 4.20
CA CYS A 347 26.86 -17.66 5.50
C CYS A 347 25.71 -17.24 6.45
N ASN A 348 25.38 -15.94 6.48
CA ASN A 348 24.42 -15.39 7.45
C ASN A 348 23.21 -14.70 6.80
N HIS A 349 23.17 -14.58 5.48
CA HIS A 349 22.14 -13.81 4.77
C HIS A 349 22.02 -14.22 3.30
N HIS A 350 20.92 -13.85 2.66
CA HIS A 350 20.70 -14.05 1.23
C HIS A 350 20.86 -12.72 0.49
N VAL A 351 21.46 -12.75 -0.70
CA VAL A 351 21.71 -11.56 -1.52
C VAL A 351 21.16 -11.78 -2.93
N VAL A 352 20.46 -10.78 -3.43
CA VAL A 352 20.03 -10.68 -4.83
C VAL A 352 20.52 -9.35 -5.38
N VAL A 353 21.10 -9.37 -6.59
CA VAL A 353 21.55 -8.15 -7.27
C VAL A 353 20.80 -8.02 -8.59
N LEU A 354 20.01 -6.95 -8.71
CA LEU A 354 19.25 -6.64 -9.91
C LEU A 354 20.08 -5.75 -10.84
N THR A 355 20.75 -6.36 -11.82
CA THR A 355 21.55 -5.62 -12.80
C THR A 355 20.76 -5.23 -14.04
N GLN A 356 19.84 -6.10 -14.47
CA GLN A 356 19.08 -5.97 -15.71
C GLN A 356 17.69 -6.58 -15.53
N GLY A 357 16.70 -6.02 -16.22
CA GLY A 357 15.35 -6.55 -16.23
C GLY A 357 14.36 -5.55 -16.82
N PRO A 358 13.18 -6.01 -17.22
CA PRO A 358 12.12 -5.09 -17.58
C PRO A 358 11.70 -4.30 -16.34
N ASN A 359 11.38 -3.02 -16.50
CA ASN A 359 10.97 -2.14 -15.42
C ASN A 359 12.04 -1.94 -14.31
N LEU A 360 13.34 -2.09 -14.60
CA LEU A 360 14.43 -1.86 -13.64
C LEU A 360 14.35 -0.47 -12.98
N ALA A 361 13.90 0.54 -13.72
CA ALA A 361 13.67 1.89 -13.20
C ALA A 361 12.63 1.91 -12.07
N LEU A 362 11.60 1.06 -12.09
CA LEU A 362 10.62 0.95 -11.00
C LEU A 362 11.27 0.45 -9.71
N PHE A 363 12.13 -0.56 -9.82
CA PHE A 363 12.81 -1.16 -8.67
C PHE A 363 13.99 -0.32 -8.15
N SER A 364 14.29 0.81 -8.80
CA SER A 364 15.24 1.80 -8.28
C SER A 364 14.61 2.65 -7.16
N HIS A 365 13.28 2.68 -7.06
CA HIS A 365 12.57 3.35 -5.97
C HIS A 365 12.64 2.52 -4.69
N PRO A 366 13.03 3.10 -3.54
CA PRO A 366 13.19 2.36 -2.29
C PRO A 366 11.93 1.63 -1.81
N GLY A 367 10.75 2.26 -1.95
CA GLY A 367 9.47 1.66 -1.56
C GLY A 367 9.13 0.41 -2.37
N VAL A 368 9.27 0.50 -3.70
CA VAL A 368 9.06 -0.63 -4.62
C VAL A 368 10.08 -1.75 -4.38
N LEU A 369 11.34 -1.40 -4.14
CA LEU A 369 12.39 -2.37 -3.84
C LEU A 369 12.13 -3.11 -2.52
N SER A 370 11.69 -2.39 -1.48
CA SER A 370 11.33 -2.98 -0.19
C SER A 370 10.10 -3.89 -0.27
N ARG A 371 9.21 -3.69 -1.26
CA ARG A 371 8.06 -4.58 -1.51
C ARG A 371 8.44 -5.82 -2.32
N LEU A 372 9.49 -5.74 -3.13
CA LEU A 372 10.02 -6.85 -3.90
C LEU A 372 10.87 -7.80 -3.04
N ALA A 373 11.66 -7.24 -2.12
CA ALA A 373 12.43 -7.97 -1.13
C ALA A 373 11.51 -8.71 -0.15
#